data_AF-A0A8S0X0Q5-F1
#
_entry.id   AF-A0A8S0X0Q5-F1
#
_cell.length_a   1.000
_cell.length_b   1.000
_cell.length_c   1.000
_cell.angle_alpha   90.00
_cell.angle_beta   90.00
_cell.angle_gamma   90.00
#
_symmetry.space_group_name_H-M   'P 1'
#
loop_
_entity.id
_entity.type
_entity.pdbx_description
1 polymer ?
#
loop_
_entity_poly.entity_id
_entity_poly.type
_entity_poly.pdbx_seq_one_letter_code
_entity_poly.pdbx_strand_id
1 'polypeptide(L)'
;MRFVVFTLFPEMLAPLRESILQRAQEAGLIEIRLVNFRDYALSKHKNVDDEPYGGGAGMLLKPEPLFAAVRALPESPGASGRRIVLLSPQGRVFSQRVAVELSCYEELVFLCGHYEGFDERIRALADEEVSLGDFVLTGGELAAAAMIDAIARLVPGVLGQSASLQEESYAAGVLEYPQYTRPEDFGGRQVPEVLLSGHHARIARWRRKESLRRTFLRRPDLWERLVFTAEDYSVLEELAGEIPALGEWRDRWRDLAPRPKTRKKKNSSGGRGEPGRTSGHWP
;
A
#
# COMPACT_ATOMS: atom_id res chain seq x y z
N MET A 1 -2.29 18.17 1.37
CA MET A 1 -1.07 17.77 0.62
C MET A 1 -1.13 18.33 -0.79
N ARG A 2 -0.02 18.78 -1.37
CA ARG A 2 0.03 19.28 -2.74
C ARG A 2 0.86 18.36 -3.63
N PHE A 3 0.38 18.16 -4.85
CA PHE A 3 1.08 17.47 -5.92
C PHE A 3 1.36 18.48 -7.04
N VAL A 4 2.60 18.55 -7.52
CA VAL A 4 2.97 19.33 -8.70
C VAL A 4 3.56 18.39 -9.74
N VAL A 5 3.04 18.42 -10.97
CA VAL A 5 3.53 17.55 -12.04
C VAL A 5 4.07 18.41 -13.18
N PHE A 6 5.38 18.30 -13.44
CA PHE A 6 6.02 18.87 -14.61
C PHE A 6 5.92 17.87 -15.76
N THR A 7 5.19 18.23 -16.80
CA THR A 7 4.90 17.37 -17.97
C THR A 7 4.82 18.22 -19.24
N LEU A 8 4.99 17.61 -20.42
CA LEU A 8 4.67 18.24 -21.70
C LEU A 8 3.19 18.10 -22.07
N PHE A 9 2.48 17.15 -21.46
CA PHE A 9 1.13 16.72 -21.82
C PHE A 9 0.18 16.72 -20.60
N PRO A 10 -0.18 17.90 -20.06
CA PRO A 10 -1.12 17.98 -18.94
C PRO A 10 -2.43 17.22 -19.15
N GLU A 11 -2.91 17.14 -20.39
CA GLU A 11 -4.16 16.48 -20.77
C GLU A 11 -4.13 14.96 -20.53
N MET A 12 -2.95 14.33 -20.54
CA MET A 12 -2.82 12.90 -20.21
C MET A 12 -3.13 12.61 -18.74
N LEU A 13 -3.12 13.63 -17.89
CA LEU A 13 -3.40 13.56 -16.46
C LEU A 13 -4.85 13.92 -16.13
N ALA A 14 -5.73 13.97 -17.13
CA ALA A 14 -7.18 14.16 -16.93
C ALA A 14 -7.79 13.22 -15.85
N PRO A 15 -7.39 11.94 -15.73
CA PRO A 15 -7.93 11.06 -14.68
C PRO A 15 -7.74 11.55 -13.24
N LEU A 16 -6.76 12.43 -12.98
CA LEU A 16 -6.54 13.02 -11.66
C LEU A 16 -7.65 14.00 -11.22
N ARG A 17 -8.57 14.35 -12.13
CA ARG A 17 -9.71 15.23 -11.87
C ARG A 17 -11.02 14.48 -11.70
N GLU A 18 -10.98 13.16 -11.59
CA GLU A 18 -12.15 12.30 -11.54
C GLU A 18 -12.27 11.58 -10.19
N SER A 19 -13.47 11.06 -9.91
CA SER A 19 -13.72 10.12 -8.81
C SER A 19 -13.26 10.64 -7.43
N ILE A 20 -12.58 9.81 -6.63
CA ILE A 20 -12.16 10.14 -5.27
C ILE A 20 -11.14 11.29 -5.23
N LEU A 21 -10.28 11.41 -6.25
CA LEU A 21 -9.29 12.49 -6.33
C LEU A 21 -9.96 13.84 -6.61
N GLN A 22 -11.03 13.86 -7.42
CA GLN A 22 -11.87 15.04 -7.59
C GLN A 22 -12.45 15.50 -6.25
N ARG A 23 -13.12 14.58 -5.53
CA ARG A 23 -13.75 14.87 -4.24
C ARG A 23 -12.73 15.35 -3.20
N ALA A 24 -11.54 14.77 -3.19
CA ALA A 24 -10.45 15.18 -2.31
C ALA A 24 -9.95 16.60 -2.61
N GLN A 25 -9.89 16.99 -3.89
CA GLN A 25 -9.56 18.35 -4.30
C GLN A 25 -10.67 19.35 -3.93
N GLU A 26 -11.94 19.01 -4.21
CA GLU A 26 -13.10 19.84 -3.86
C GLU A 26 -13.23 20.05 -2.34
N ALA A 27 -12.83 19.05 -1.54
CA ALA A 27 -12.77 19.13 -0.09
C ALA A 27 -11.51 19.84 0.45
N GLY A 28 -10.58 20.27 -0.42
CA GLY A 28 -9.33 20.94 -0.02
C GLY A 28 -8.33 20.04 0.71
N LEU A 29 -8.48 18.72 0.64
CA LEU A 29 -7.59 17.74 1.29
C LEU A 29 -6.29 17.58 0.49
N ILE A 30 -6.41 17.63 -0.84
CA ILE A 30 -5.29 17.60 -1.77
C ILE A 30 -5.40 18.72 -2.80
N GLU A 31 -4.25 19.13 -3.35
CA GLU A 31 -4.17 20.06 -4.48
C GLU A 31 -3.31 19.41 -5.57
N ILE A 32 -3.75 19.40 -6.83
CA ILE A 32 -2.96 18.87 -7.95
C ILE A 32 -2.73 19.99 -8.97
N ARG A 33 -1.47 20.39 -9.13
CA ARG A 33 -1.03 21.41 -10.07
C ARG A 33 -0.26 20.77 -11.22
N LEU A 34 -0.75 20.96 -12.44
CA LEU A 34 -0.06 20.54 -13.65
C LEU A 34 0.72 21.71 -14.22
N VAL A 35 1.99 21.51 -14.54
CA VAL A 35 2.87 22.55 -15.08
C VAL A 35 3.45 22.08 -16.41
N ASN A 36 3.06 22.76 -17.49
CA ASN A 36 3.68 22.52 -18.78
C ASN A 36 5.05 23.19 -18.83
N PHE A 37 6.13 22.43 -18.69
CA PHE A 37 7.48 23.02 -18.67
C PHE A 37 7.92 23.56 -20.04
N ARG A 38 7.17 23.29 -21.11
CA ARG A 38 7.34 23.96 -22.41
C ARG A 38 7.20 25.48 -22.31
N ASP A 39 6.41 25.97 -21.38
CA ASP A 39 6.23 27.41 -21.17
C ASP A 39 7.46 28.12 -20.58
N TYR A 40 8.43 27.34 -20.10
CA TYR A 40 9.69 27.83 -19.55
C TYR A 40 10.86 27.67 -20.54
N ALA A 41 10.60 27.19 -21.75
CA ALA A 41 11.62 27.10 -22.79
C ALA A 41 12.05 28.51 -23.26
N LEU A 42 13.37 28.74 -23.26
CA LEU A 42 13.95 30.04 -23.63
C LEU A 42 13.97 30.31 -25.13
N SER A 43 13.85 29.25 -25.95
CA SER A 43 13.89 29.39 -27.41
C SER A 43 12.57 29.97 -27.95
N LYS A 44 12.65 30.76 -29.02
CA LYS A 44 11.47 31.35 -29.69
C LYS A 44 10.42 30.31 -30.10
N HIS A 45 10.86 29.11 -30.44
CA HIS A 45 10.01 27.99 -30.87
C HIS A 45 9.55 27.10 -29.70
N LYS A 46 9.91 27.44 -28.46
CA LYS A 46 9.64 26.64 -27.25
C LYS A 46 10.08 25.17 -27.39
N ASN A 47 11.28 24.96 -27.95
CA ASN A 47 11.93 23.65 -28.01
C ASN A 47 12.33 23.21 -26.60
N VAL A 48 12.01 21.96 -26.28
CA VAL A 48 12.20 21.35 -24.94
C VAL A 48 13.13 20.15 -24.98
N ASP A 49 13.56 19.77 -26.18
CA ASP A 49 14.33 18.57 -26.49
C ASP A 49 15.44 18.91 -27.50
N ASP A 50 16.50 18.10 -27.49
CA ASP A 50 17.64 18.22 -28.42
C ASP A 50 18.29 16.84 -28.67
N GLU A 51 19.12 16.76 -29.71
CA GLU A 51 19.86 15.53 -30.03
C GLU A 51 20.92 15.20 -28.94
N PRO A 52 21.13 13.91 -28.61
CA PRO A 52 22.13 13.51 -27.64
C PRO A 52 23.57 13.74 -28.15
N TYR A 53 24.43 14.30 -27.29
CA TYR A 53 25.87 14.28 -27.55
C TYR A 53 26.39 12.84 -27.61
N GLY A 54 27.33 12.58 -28.52
CA GLY A 54 27.86 11.23 -28.77
C GLY A 54 27.08 10.45 -29.85
N GLY A 55 26.01 11.03 -30.38
CA GLY A 55 25.12 10.36 -31.34
C GLY A 55 24.16 9.39 -30.66
N GLY A 56 23.23 8.84 -31.43
CA GLY A 56 22.16 8.00 -30.93
C GLY A 56 20.86 8.26 -31.67
N ALA A 57 19.86 7.40 -31.46
CA ALA A 57 18.50 7.66 -31.93
C ALA A 57 17.72 8.43 -30.86
N GLY A 58 16.74 9.22 -31.28
CA GLY A 58 15.83 9.93 -30.38
C GLY A 58 16.35 11.27 -29.88
N MET A 59 15.63 11.84 -28.91
CA MET A 59 15.85 13.18 -28.36
C MET A 59 15.92 13.11 -26.84
N LEU A 60 16.67 14.02 -26.22
CA LEU A 60 16.71 14.18 -24.76
C LEU A 60 16.05 15.48 -24.35
N LEU A 61 15.33 15.47 -23.22
CA LEU A 61 14.82 16.68 -22.62
C LEU A 61 15.97 17.60 -22.21
N LYS A 62 15.87 18.86 -22.65
CA LYS A 62 16.84 19.90 -22.36
C LYS A 62 16.79 20.29 -20.88
N PRO A 63 17.93 20.62 -20.25
CA PRO A 63 17.95 21.01 -18.85
C PRO A 63 17.24 22.35 -18.62
N GLU A 64 17.38 23.32 -19.51
CA GLU A 64 16.98 24.70 -19.25
C GLU A 64 15.49 24.87 -18.90
N PRO A 65 14.52 24.28 -19.66
CA PRO A 65 13.11 24.42 -19.34
C PRO A 65 12.75 23.85 -17.96
N LEU A 66 13.28 22.69 -17.59
CA LEU A 66 12.99 22.05 -16.30
C LEU A 66 13.64 22.80 -15.13
N PHE A 67 14.90 23.23 -15.26
CA PHE A 67 15.57 24.06 -14.26
C PHE A 67 14.82 25.37 -14.04
N ALA A 68 14.39 26.03 -15.11
CA ALA A 68 13.62 27.28 -15.03
C ALA A 68 12.25 27.05 -14.37
N ALA A 69 11.55 25.98 -14.75
CA ALA A 69 10.22 25.66 -14.21
C ALA A 69 10.26 25.28 -12.72
N VAL A 70 11.27 24.50 -12.29
CA VAL A 70 11.46 24.14 -10.88
C VAL A 70 11.86 25.36 -10.04
N ARG A 71 12.72 26.25 -10.55
CA ARG A 71 13.09 27.50 -9.86
C ARG A 71 11.91 28.47 -9.71
N ALA A 72 10.93 28.41 -10.60
CA ALA A 72 9.74 29.24 -10.55
C ALA A 72 8.69 28.73 -9.55
N LEU A 73 8.91 27.57 -8.92
CA LEU A 73 8.02 27.10 -7.87
C LEU A 73 8.07 28.05 -6.67
N PRO A 74 6.92 28.36 -6.05
CA PRO A 74 6.90 29.10 -4.80
C PRO A 74 7.58 28.28 -3.69
N GLU A 75 7.82 28.90 -2.54
CA GLU A 75 8.26 28.15 -1.35
C GLU A 75 7.24 27.05 -1.00
N SER A 76 7.76 25.91 -0.55
CA SER A 76 6.91 24.79 -0.14
C SER A 76 6.13 25.17 1.11
N PRO A 77 4.83 24.83 1.19
CA PRO A 77 4.10 24.98 2.44
C PRO A 77 4.68 24.05 3.52
N GLY A 78 4.93 24.62 4.69
CA GLY A 78 5.08 23.91 5.97
C GLY A 78 6.42 23.23 6.25
N ALA A 79 6.42 22.43 7.33
CA ALA A 79 7.63 22.00 8.03
C ALA A 79 8.24 20.71 7.45
N SER A 80 7.41 19.82 6.89
CA SER A 80 7.87 18.58 6.25
C SER A 80 8.39 18.81 4.82
N GLY A 81 8.19 20.01 4.27
CA GLY A 81 8.83 20.48 3.05
C GLY A 81 8.34 19.81 1.75
N ARG A 82 9.12 20.05 0.69
CA ARG A 82 8.94 19.55 -0.67
C ARG A 82 9.83 18.34 -0.91
N ARG A 83 9.32 17.35 -1.64
CA ARG A 83 10.12 16.27 -2.23
C ARG A 83 9.99 16.28 -3.75
N ILE A 84 11.11 16.34 -4.47
CA ILE A 84 11.16 16.28 -5.93
C ILE A 84 11.54 14.86 -6.36
N VAL A 85 10.64 14.21 -7.09
CA VAL A 85 10.75 12.85 -7.59
C VAL A 85 10.91 12.89 -9.10
N LEU A 86 12.02 12.33 -9.59
CA LEU A 86 12.22 12.11 -11.02
C LEU A 86 11.71 10.71 -11.40
N LEU A 87 10.81 10.67 -12.38
CA LEU A 87 10.20 9.42 -12.83
C LEU A 87 11.10 8.75 -13.84
N SER A 88 11.64 7.59 -13.49
CA SER A 88 12.69 6.91 -14.25
C SER A 88 12.66 5.41 -13.97
N PRO A 89 12.81 4.54 -15.00
CA PRO A 89 12.89 3.10 -14.79
C PRO A 89 14.14 2.69 -14.01
N GLN A 90 15.14 3.57 -13.87
CA GLN A 90 16.36 3.35 -13.09
C GLN A 90 16.16 3.62 -11.59
N GLY A 91 15.02 4.22 -11.22
CA GLY A 91 14.72 4.60 -9.86
C GLY A 91 14.32 3.44 -8.96
N ARG A 92 14.14 3.74 -7.67
CA ARG A 92 13.58 2.80 -6.69
C ARG A 92 12.19 2.36 -7.14
N VAL A 93 11.93 1.06 -7.19
CA VAL A 93 10.60 0.54 -7.56
C VAL A 93 9.54 0.98 -6.54
N PHE A 94 8.48 1.59 -7.06
CA PHE A 94 7.35 2.06 -6.27
C PHE A 94 6.61 0.88 -5.63
N SER A 95 6.30 1.01 -4.35
CA SER A 95 5.57 0.01 -3.56
C SER A 95 4.69 0.71 -2.54
N GLN A 96 3.79 -0.02 -1.89
CA GLN A 96 2.93 0.55 -0.85
C GLN A 96 3.73 1.21 0.28
N ARG A 97 4.91 0.67 0.61
CA ARG A 97 5.83 1.29 1.58
C ARG A 97 6.33 2.65 1.10
N VAL A 98 6.72 2.74 -0.17
CA VAL A 98 7.15 4.02 -0.78
C VAL A 98 5.99 5.01 -0.83
N ALA A 99 4.77 4.56 -1.11
CA ALA A 99 3.58 5.43 -1.06
C ALA A 99 3.36 6.03 0.34
N VAL A 100 3.51 5.21 1.39
CA VAL A 100 3.44 5.68 2.79
C VAL A 100 4.55 6.67 3.10
N GLU A 101 5.80 6.38 2.72
CA GLU A 101 6.93 7.30 2.91
C GLU A 101 6.69 8.66 2.23
N LEU A 102 6.24 8.65 0.96
CA LEU A 102 5.96 9.87 0.21
C LEU A 102 4.73 10.61 0.74
N SER A 103 3.78 9.91 1.36
CA SER A 103 2.59 10.53 1.97
C SER A 103 2.89 11.40 3.19
N CYS A 104 4.12 11.34 3.72
CA CYS A 104 4.55 12.17 4.85
C CYS A 104 4.99 13.59 4.47
N TYR A 105 5.17 13.89 3.18
CA TYR A 105 5.54 15.23 2.72
C TYR A 105 4.32 16.12 2.50
N GLU A 106 4.49 17.44 2.66
CA GLU A 106 3.41 18.39 2.40
C GLU A 106 3.24 18.67 0.90
N GLU A 107 4.34 18.65 0.16
CA GLU A 107 4.36 18.85 -1.29
C GLU A 107 5.24 17.80 -2.00
N LEU A 108 4.67 17.14 -3.00
CA LEU A 108 5.37 16.22 -3.90
C LEU A 108 5.44 16.82 -5.30
N VAL A 109 6.64 16.88 -5.86
CA VAL A 109 6.88 17.34 -7.23
C VAL A 109 7.30 16.14 -8.07
N PHE A 110 6.63 15.90 -9.19
CA PHE A 110 6.97 14.85 -10.14
C PHE A 110 7.54 15.45 -11.42
N LEU A 111 8.73 14.98 -11.82
CA LEU A 111 9.33 15.32 -13.12
C LEU A 111 9.03 14.18 -14.11
N CYS A 112 8.12 14.43 -15.06
CA CYS A 112 7.78 13.46 -16.10
C CYS A 112 8.79 13.55 -17.25
N GLY A 113 9.43 12.42 -17.55
CA GLY A 113 10.28 12.28 -18.73
C GLY A 113 9.46 12.05 -19.99
N HIS A 114 10.10 12.21 -21.14
CA HIS A 114 9.60 11.83 -22.45
C HIS A 114 10.80 11.55 -23.37
N TYR A 115 10.56 11.06 -24.59
CA TYR A 115 11.60 10.75 -25.57
C TYR A 115 12.57 9.68 -25.02
N GLU A 116 13.89 9.83 -25.20
CA GLU A 116 14.91 8.94 -24.60
C GLU A 116 15.14 9.25 -23.11
N GLY A 117 14.48 10.28 -22.58
CA GLY A 117 14.56 10.69 -21.18
C GLY A 117 15.13 12.08 -21.02
N PHE A 118 16.00 12.23 -20.03
CA PHE A 118 16.51 13.50 -19.57
C PHE A 118 17.98 13.69 -19.95
N ASP A 119 18.38 14.94 -20.20
CA ASP A 119 19.77 15.32 -19.97
C ASP A 119 20.17 14.95 -18.52
N GLU A 120 21.31 14.28 -18.36
CA GLU A 120 21.75 13.72 -17.08
C GLU A 120 21.84 14.77 -15.96
N ARG A 121 22.11 16.04 -16.30
CA ARG A 121 22.21 17.14 -15.32
C ARG A 121 20.86 17.49 -14.68
N ILE A 122 19.73 17.11 -15.29
CA ILE A 122 18.39 17.32 -14.73
C ILE A 122 18.21 16.53 -13.43
N ARG A 123 18.90 15.40 -13.26
CA ARG A 123 18.83 14.59 -12.04
C ARG A 123 19.24 15.35 -10.78
N ALA A 124 20.07 16.39 -10.91
CA ALA A 124 20.45 17.27 -9.80
C ALA A 124 19.28 18.11 -9.25
N LEU A 125 18.14 18.19 -9.95
CA LEU A 125 16.91 18.78 -9.45
C LEU A 125 16.11 17.84 -8.53
N ALA A 126 16.37 16.54 -8.60
CA ALA A 126 15.58 15.52 -7.93
C ALA A 126 16.23 15.09 -6.61
N ASP A 127 15.38 14.86 -5.61
CA ASP A 127 15.82 14.29 -4.33
C ASP A 127 15.87 12.75 -4.38
N GLU A 128 15.09 12.14 -5.26
CA GLU A 128 15.13 10.71 -5.57
C GLU A 128 14.56 10.39 -6.95
N GLU A 129 14.90 9.20 -7.44
CA GLU A 129 14.28 8.60 -8.63
C GLU A 129 13.36 7.46 -8.22
N VAL A 130 12.19 7.39 -8.85
CA VAL A 130 11.21 6.34 -8.61
C VAL A 130 10.75 5.72 -9.92
N SER A 131 10.78 4.38 -9.97
CA SER A 131 10.28 3.57 -11.07
C SER A 131 8.89 3.04 -10.76
N LEU A 132 8.00 2.98 -11.75
CA LEU A 132 6.70 2.32 -11.58
C LEU A 132 6.84 0.78 -11.56
N GLY A 133 7.90 0.25 -12.17
CA GLY A 133 8.19 -1.18 -12.25
C GLY A 133 9.15 -1.52 -13.40
N ASP A 134 9.43 -2.81 -13.57
CA ASP A 134 10.43 -3.32 -14.53
C ASP A 134 9.87 -3.38 -15.96
N PHE A 135 9.51 -2.22 -16.50
CA PHE A 135 9.02 -2.01 -17.86
C PHE A 135 9.26 -0.57 -18.31
N VAL A 136 9.09 -0.29 -19.60
CA VAL A 136 9.32 1.04 -20.18
C VAL A 136 8.00 1.64 -20.63
N LEU A 137 7.81 2.93 -20.34
CA LEU A 137 6.68 3.75 -20.79
C LEU A 137 7.19 4.84 -21.74
N THR A 138 6.28 5.44 -22.51
CA THR A 138 6.61 6.54 -23.43
C THR A 138 6.86 7.87 -22.73
N GLY A 139 6.43 7.99 -21.47
CA GLY A 139 6.60 9.18 -20.65
C GLY A 139 6.28 8.92 -19.18
N GLY A 140 6.58 9.89 -18.33
CA GLY A 140 6.38 9.78 -16.89
C GLY A 140 4.93 9.96 -16.42
N GLU A 141 4.02 10.43 -17.27
CA GLU A 141 2.67 10.85 -16.89
C GLU A 141 1.85 9.73 -16.23
N LEU A 142 1.89 8.51 -16.80
CA LEU A 142 1.17 7.38 -16.22
C LEU A 142 1.75 6.93 -14.88
N ALA A 143 3.08 7.03 -14.72
CA ALA A 143 3.75 6.77 -13.46
C ALA A 143 3.37 7.83 -12.40
N ALA A 144 3.37 9.11 -12.77
CA ALA A 144 2.91 10.19 -11.91
C ALA A 144 1.47 9.96 -11.45
N ALA A 145 0.56 9.69 -12.40
CA ALA A 145 -0.85 9.46 -12.08
C ALA A 145 -1.06 8.27 -11.15
N ALA A 146 -0.40 7.13 -11.41
CA ALA A 146 -0.50 5.95 -10.56
C ALA A 146 0.05 6.20 -9.15
N MET A 147 1.18 6.90 -9.04
CA MET A 147 1.78 7.23 -7.74
C MET A 147 0.93 8.23 -6.97
N ILE A 148 0.43 9.28 -7.62
CA ILE A 148 -0.46 10.29 -7.00
C ILE A 148 -1.73 9.62 -6.48
N ASP A 149 -2.37 8.73 -7.25
CA ASP A 149 -3.56 8.00 -6.79
C ASP A 149 -3.26 7.19 -5.52
N ALA A 150 -2.20 6.38 -5.54
CA ALA A 150 -1.81 5.55 -4.40
C ALA A 150 -1.46 6.38 -3.15
N ILE A 151 -0.77 7.50 -3.30
CA ILE A 151 -0.35 8.38 -2.20
C ILE A 151 -1.54 9.20 -1.67
N ALA A 152 -2.35 9.80 -2.54
CA ALA A 152 -3.47 10.64 -2.15
C ALA A 152 -4.48 9.89 -1.28
N ARG A 153 -4.71 8.60 -1.55
CA ARG A 153 -5.57 7.72 -0.74
C ARG A 153 -5.12 7.60 0.72
N LEU A 154 -3.85 7.81 1.02
CA LEU A 154 -3.28 7.75 2.37
C LEU A 154 -3.44 9.07 3.14
N VAL A 155 -3.80 10.16 2.45
CA VAL A 155 -4.03 11.46 3.10
C VAL A 155 -5.30 11.38 3.95
N PRO A 156 -5.24 11.77 5.25
CA PRO A 156 -6.39 11.72 6.13
C PRO A 156 -7.60 12.47 5.56
N GLY A 157 -8.77 11.81 5.57
CA GLY A 157 -10.02 12.36 5.05
C GLY A 157 -10.30 12.06 3.58
N VAL A 158 -9.29 11.65 2.79
CA VAL A 158 -9.51 11.31 1.36
C VAL A 158 -10.36 10.06 1.23
N LEU A 159 -10.05 9.03 2.00
CA LEU A 159 -10.93 7.86 2.15
C LEU A 159 -11.81 8.03 3.39
N GLY A 160 -13.12 7.89 3.20
CA GLY A 160 -14.10 8.12 4.27
C GLY A 160 -14.06 7.14 5.44
N GLN A 161 -13.42 5.97 5.29
CA GLN A 161 -13.30 4.96 6.34
C GLN A 161 -11.84 4.51 6.51
N SER A 162 -11.19 4.96 7.58
CA SER A 162 -9.80 4.63 7.90
C SER A 162 -9.57 3.13 8.16
N ALA A 163 -10.60 2.39 8.59
CA ALA A 163 -10.52 0.94 8.82
C ALA A 163 -10.27 0.14 7.53
N SER A 164 -10.69 0.64 6.36
CA SER A 164 -10.45 -0.02 5.06
C SER A 164 -8.96 -0.15 4.76
N LEU A 165 -8.18 0.88 5.09
CA LEU A 165 -6.74 0.93 4.80
C LEU A 165 -5.92 -0.13 5.54
N GLN A 166 -6.42 -0.66 6.66
CA GLN A 166 -5.71 -1.69 7.44
C GLN A 166 -5.93 -3.11 6.91
N GLU A 167 -7.06 -3.38 6.24
CA GLU A 167 -7.39 -4.69 5.68
C GLU A 167 -7.02 -4.85 4.19
N GLU A 168 -6.57 -3.76 3.55
CA GLU A 168 -6.18 -3.76 2.14
C GLU A 168 -4.92 -4.58 1.85
N SER A 169 -4.78 -4.96 0.58
CA SER A 169 -3.57 -5.63 0.10
C SER A 169 -2.33 -4.79 0.42
N TYR A 170 -1.27 -5.46 0.84
CA TYR A 170 0.04 -4.93 1.24
C TYR A 170 0.09 -4.20 2.59
N ALA A 171 -1.04 -3.81 3.21
CA ALA A 171 -1.05 -3.09 4.48
C ALA A 171 -0.39 -3.89 5.62
N ALA A 172 -0.70 -5.19 5.72
CA ALA A 172 -0.06 -6.13 6.64
C ALA A 172 0.89 -7.11 5.93
N GLY A 173 1.44 -6.73 4.77
CA GLY A 173 2.33 -7.58 3.97
C GLY A 173 1.64 -8.79 3.30
N VAL A 174 0.31 -8.80 3.25
CA VAL A 174 -0.52 -9.87 2.66
C VAL A 174 -1.43 -9.33 1.55
N LEU A 175 -1.93 -10.20 0.69
CA LEU A 175 -3.03 -9.89 -0.21
C LEU A 175 -4.38 -9.95 0.52
N GLU A 176 -5.33 -9.13 0.10
CA GLU A 176 -6.68 -9.14 0.66
C GLU A 176 -7.43 -10.44 0.34
N TYR A 177 -8.38 -10.81 1.20
CA TYR A 177 -9.27 -11.96 1.06
C TYR A 177 -10.27 -11.80 -0.11
N PRO A 178 -10.94 -12.88 -0.58
CA PRO A 178 -12.01 -12.74 -1.56
C PRO A 178 -13.19 -11.96 -0.98
N GLN A 179 -13.65 -10.98 -1.75
CA GLN A 179 -14.84 -10.20 -1.43
C GLN A 179 -16.04 -10.76 -2.20
N TYR A 180 -17.21 -10.72 -1.58
CA TYR A 180 -18.48 -11.16 -2.15
C TYR A 180 -19.54 -10.08 -1.92
N THR A 181 -20.45 -9.93 -2.88
CA THR A 181 -21.59 -9.02 -2.77
C THR A 181 -22.83 -9.72 -3.31
N ARG A 182 -24.00 -9.08 -3.15
CA ARG A 182 -25.28 -9.61 -3.63
C ARG A 182 -25.26 -9.79 -5.16
N PRO A 183 -25.95 -10.79 -5.70
CA PRO A 183 -26.80 -11.80 -5.03
C PRO A 183 -26.01 -12.93 -4.34
N GLU A 184 -26.65 -13.68 -3.43
CA GLU A 184 -26.03 -14.80 -2.70
C GLU A 184 -25.65 -15.99 -3.61
N ASP A 185 -26.46 -16.24 -4.65
CA ASP A 185 -26.13 -17.18 -5.72
C ASP A 185 -25.99 -16.41 -7.04
N PHE A 186 -24.81 -16.49 -7.64
CA PHE A 186 -24.58 -16.00 -8.99
C PHE A 186 -24.22 -17.17 -9.91
N GLY A 187 -25.23 -17.70 -10.62
CA GLY A 187 -25.05 -18.75 -11.62
C GLY A 187 -24.58 -20.09 -11.04
N GLY A 188 -25.13 -20.49 -9.89
CA GLY A 188 -24.77 -21.69 -9.14
C GLY A 188 -23.53 -21.52 -8.25
N ARG A 189 -23.00 -20.29 -8.13
CA ARG A 189 -21.81 -19.98 -7.32
C ARG A 189 -22.25 -19.25 -6.06
N GLN A 190 -22.31 -20.00 -4.97
CA GLN A 190 -22.76 -19.54 -3.67
C GLN A 190 -21.71 -18.69 -2.96
N VAL A 191 -22.14 -17.64 -2.27
CA VAL A 191 -21.34 -16.93 -1.27
C VAL A 191 -21.00 -17.90 -0.12
N PRO A 192 -19.76 -17.93 0.40
CA PRO A 192 -19.40 -18.76 1.54
C PRO A 192 -20.35 -18.57 2.73
N GLU A 193 -20.93 -19.65 3.25
CA GLU A 193 -21.95 -19.61 4.32
C GLU A 193 -21.49 -18.83 5.56
N VAL A 194 -20.19 -18.88 5.88
CA VAL A 194 -19.61 -18.11 7.00
C VAL A 194 -19.84 -16.61 6.87
N LEU A 195 -19.85 -16.07 5.66
CA LEU A 195 -20.11 -14.65 5.38
C LEU A 195 -21.58 -14.28 5.54
N LEU A 196 -22.48 -15.24 5.42
CA LEU A 196 -23.93 -15.08 5.62
C LEU A 196 -24.34 -15.24 7.10
N SER A 197 -23.46 -15.80 7.93
CA SER A 197 -23.77 -16.17 9.32
C SER A 197 -23.92 -15.00 10.31
N GLY A 198 -23.44 -13.80 9.96
CA GLY A 198 -23.35 -12.65 10.87
C GLY A 198 -22.36 -12.81 12.04
N HIS A 199 -21.65 -13.95 12.15
CA HIS A 199 -20.76 -14.23 13.26
C HIS A 199 -19.39 -13.58 13.07
N HIS A 200 -19.23 -12.32 13.50
CA HIS A 200 -18.04 -11.49 13.27
C HIS A 200 -16.69 -12.19 13.50
N ALA A 201 -16.53 -12.93 14.61
CA ALA A 201 -15.27 -13.65 14.89
C ALA A 201 -14.96 -14.76 13.85
N ARG A 202 -15.98 -15.47 13.36
CA ARG A 202 -15.80 -16.51 12.32
C ARG A 202 -15.49 -15.88 10.97
N ILE A 203 -16.14 -14.76 10.67
CA ILE A 203 -15.87 -13.97 9.46
C ILE A 203 -14.43 -13.44 9.47
N ALA A 204 -13.99 -12.83 10.56
CA ALA A 204 -12.62 -12.32 10.69
C ALA A 204 -11.57 -13.44 10.54
N ARG A 205 -11.79 -14.59 11.19
CA ARG A 205 -10.92 -15.78 11.02
C ARG A 205 -10.89 -16.26 9.58
N TRP A 206 -12.05 -16.36 8.93
CA TRP A 206 -12.14 -16.77 7.52
C TRP A 206 -11.41 -15.80 6.60
N ARG A 207 -11.61 -14.48 6.79
CA ARG A 207 -10.91 -13.42 6.05
C ARG A 207 -9.40 -13.55 6.18
N ARG A 208 -8.90 -13.73 7.41
CA ARG A 208 -7.46 -13.92 7.63
C ARG A 208 -6.94 -15.19 6.96
N LYS A 209 -7.67 -16.31 7.05
CA LYS A 209 -7.33 -17.57 6.37
C LYS A 209 -7.23 -17.41 4.86
N GLU A 210 -8.22 -16.82 4.22
CA GLU A 210 -8.21 -16.67 2.76
C GLU A 210 -7.18 -15.63 2.28
N SER A 211 -6.91 -14.60 3.07
CA SER A 211 -5.81 -13.64 2.81
C SER A 211 -4.45 -14.35 2.83
N LEU A 212 -4.17 -15.15 3.87
CA LEU A 212 -2.94 -15.96 3.97
C LEU A 212 -2.84 -16.96 2.82
N ARG A 213 -3.92 -17.72 2.56
CA ARG A 213 -4.01 -18.65 1.43
C ARG A 213 -3.66 -17.98 0.11
N ARG A 214 -4.29 -16.83 -0.18
CA ARG A 214 -4.08 -16.10 -1.44
C ARG A 214 -2.65 -15.57 -1.55
N THR A 215 -2.10 -15.06 -0.45
CA THR A 215 -0.72 -14.58 -0.39
C THR A 215 0.26 -15.71 -0.71
N PHE A 216 0.12 -16.86 -0.04
CA PHE A 216 0.95 -18.03 -0.32
C PHE A 216 0.88 -18.48 -1.78
N LEU A 217 -0.34 -18.60 -2.32
CA LEU A 217 -0.55 -19.13 -3.67
C LEU A 217 -0.15 -18.18 -4.80
N ARG A 218 -0.22 -16.85 -4.59
CA ARG A 218 -0.04 -15.85 -5.66
C ARG A 218 1.20 -14.98 -5.51
N ARG A 219 1.69 -14.79 -4.29
CA ARG A 219 2.82 -13.92 -3.95
C ARG A 219 3.72 -14.61 -2.92
N PRO A 220 4.39 -15.71 -3.31
CA PRO A 220 5.32 -16.41 -2.42
C PRO A 220 6.45 -15.50 -1.92
N ASP A 221 6.83 -14.47 -2.70
CA ASP A 221 7.78 -13.45 -2.30
C ASP A 221 7.31 -12.59 -1.10
N LEU A 222 6.01 -12.30 -1.01
CA LEU A 222 5.42 -11.66 0.18
C LEU A 222 5.34 -12.65 1.33
N TRP A 223 4.97 -13.90 1.04
CA TRP A 223 4.89 -14.96 2.03
C TRP A 223 6.19 -15.10 2.79
N GLU A 224 7.33 -15.21 2.09
CA GLU A 224 8.68 -15.32 2.66
C GLU A 224 9.02 -14.25 3.69
N ARG A 225 8.53 -13.02 3.49
CA ARG A 225 8.82 -11.87 4.35
C ARG A 225 7.78 -11.65 5.45
N LEU A 226 6.66 -12.37 5.39
CA LEU A 226 5.54 -12.19 6.30
C LEU A 226 5.91 -12.59 7.74
N VAL A 227 5.52 -11.76 8.70
CA VAL A 227 5.64 -12.07 10.13
C VAL A 227 4.28 -12.56 10.62
N PHE A 228 4.25 -13.80 11.13
CA PHE A 228 3.04 -14.41 11.66
C PHE A 228 2.84 -14.07 13.14
N THR A 229 1.57 -14.09 13.57
CA THR A 229 1.16 -13.84 14.95
C THR A 229 0.64 -15.12 15.61
N ALA A 230 0.52 -15.14 16.94
CA ALA A 230 -0.02 -16.30 17.66
C ALA A 230 -1.46 -16.63 17.23
N GLU A 231 -2.23 -15.61 16.84
CA GLU A 231 -3.58 -15.72 16.31
C GLU A 231 -3.61 -16.46 14.96
N ASP A 232 -2.55 -16.35 14.16
CA ASP A 232 -2.45 -17.00 12.85
C ASP A 232 -2.24 -18.52 12.95
N TYR A 233 -1.67 -19.02 14.06
CA TYR A 233 -1.25 -20.42 14.21
C TYR A 233 -2.35 -21.42 13.82
N SER A 234 -3.56 -21.25 14.37
CA SER A 234 -4.66 -22.19 14.11
C SER A 234 -5.10 -22.23 12.64
N VAL A 235 -4.97 -21.10 11.95
CA VAL A 235 -5.34 -20.96 10.54
C VAL A 235 -4.23 -21.48 9.63
N LEU A 236 -2.97 -21.25 9.99
CA LEU A 236 -1.81 -21.78 9.28
C LEU A 236 -1.77 -23.31 9.33
N GLU A 237 -2.06 -23.90 10.49
CA GLU A 237 -2.15 -25.36 10.64
C GLU A 237 -3.27 -25.97 9.79
N GLU A 238 -4.43 -25.33 9.75
CA GLU A 238 -5.55 -25.74 8.89
C GLU A 238 -5.16 -25.63 7.41
N LEU A 239 -4.59 -24.50 6.99
CA LEU A 239 -4.14 -24.31 5.60
C LEU A 239 -3.06 -25.31 5.21
N ALA A 240 -2.15 -25.66 6.12
CA ALA A 240 -1.10 -26.65 5.85
C ALA A 240 -1.64 -28.09 5.73
N GLY A 241 -2.85 -28.36 6.24
CA GLY A 241 -3.59 -29.58 5.96
C GLY A 241 -4.30 -29.57 4.60
N GLU A 242 -4.71 -28.39 4.13
CA GLU A 242 -5.42 -28.21 2.86
C GLU A 242 -4.48 -28.07 1.65
N ILE A 243 -3.30 -27.49 1.85
CA ILE A 243 -2.33 -27.16 0.82
C ILE A 243 -1.02 -27.88 1.15
N PRO A 244 -0.74 -29.05 0.54
CA PRO A 244 0.44 -29.84 0.88
C PRO A 244 1.76 -29.08 0.81
N ALA A 245 1.94 -28.22 -0.21
CA ALA A 245 3.13 -27.38 -0.37
C ALA A 245 3.34 -26.38 0.78
N LEU A 246 2.26 -25.95 1.46
CA LEU A 246 2.36 -25.07 2.62
C LEU A 246 2.91 -25.83 3.85
N GLY A 247 2.70 -27.15 3.91
CA GLY A 247 3.20 -28.00 4.99
C GLY A 247 4.72 -27.95 5.14
N GLU A 248 5.45 -27.71 4.05
CA GLU A 248 6.92 -27.56 4.04
C GLU A 248 7.39 -26.29 4.79
N TRP A 249 6.49 -25.32 5.02
CA TRP A 249 6.81 -24.03 5.65
C TRP A 249 6.50 -24.00 7.15
N ARG A 250 6.06 -25.13 7.74
CA ARG A 250 5.60 -25.22 9.14
C ARG A 250 6.59 -24.69 10.18
N ASP A 251 7.88 -24.72 9.86
CA ASP A 251 8.94 -24.19 10.74
C ASP A 251 8.80 -22.70 11.02
N ARG A 252 8.19 -21.93 10.11
CA ARG A 252 8.03 -20.48 10.28
C ARG A 252 7.01 -20.06 11.33
N TRP A 253 6.12 -20.95 11.76
CA TRP A 253 5.10 -20.67 12.78
C TRP A 253 5.04 -21.71 13.89
N ARG A 254 5.98 -22.67 13.93
CA ARG A 254 6.02 -23.72 14.96
C ARG A 254 6.07 -23.14 16.37
N ASP A 255 6.84 -22.08 16.57
CA ASP A 255 7.01 -21.41 17.88
C ASP A 255 5.78 -20.61 18.32
N LEU A 256 4.80 -20.43 17.42
CA LEU A 256 3.52 -19.76 17.71
C LEU A 256 2.48 -20.72 18.29
N ALA A 257 2.82 -22.01 18.45
CA ALA A 257 1.91 -23.00 19.00
C ALA A 257 1.42 -22.62 20.42
N PRO A 258 0.12 -22.73 20.71
CA PRO A 258 -0.42 -22.40 22.03
C PRO A 258 0.18 -23.34 23.08
N ARG A 259 0.62 -22.76 24.21
CA ARG A 259 1.20 -23.53 25.30
C ARG A 259 0.17 -24.54 25.84
N PRO A 260 0.58 -25.79 26.13
CA PRO A 260 -0.33 -26.78 26.70
C PRO A 260 -0.87 -26.25 28.03
N LYS A 261 -2.21 -26.26 28.19
CA LYS A 261 -2.85 -25.85 29.45
C LYS A 261 -2.34 -26.75 30.57
N THR A 262 -1.57 -26.20 31.51
CA THR A 262 -1.15 -26.89 32.73
C THR A 262 -2.41 -27.29 33.50
N ARG A 263 -2.70 -28.59 33.57
CA ARG A 263 -3.76 -29.13 34.42
C ARG A 263 -3.43 -28.73 35.87
N LYS A 264 -4.20 -27.81 36.46
CA LYS A 264 -4.24 -27.63 37.92
C LYS A 264 -4.58 -28.98 38.54
N LYS A 265 -3.62 -29.63 39.19
CA LYS A 265 -3.89 -30.77 40.08
C LYS A 265 -4.90 -30.27 41.13
N LYS A 266 -6.13 -30.78 41.10
CA LYS A 266 -7.05 -30.67 42.23
C LYS A 266 -6.40 -31.44 43.38
N ASN A 267 -5.78 -30.72 44.33
CA ASN A 267 -5.41 -31.30 45.61
C ASN A 267 -6.70 -31.64 46.36
N SER A 268 -7.09 -32.92 46.34
CA SER A 268 -8.06 -33.48 47.26
C SER A 268 -7.36 -33.78 48.61
N SER A 269 -7.19 -32.76 49.44
CA SER A 269 -7.04 -32.92 50.89
C SER A 269 -8.45 -32.69 51.46
N GLY A 270 -9.15 -33.67 52.04
CA GLY A 270 -8.70 -34.51 53.14
C GLY A 270 -9.33 -33.98 54.42
N GLY A 271 -10.65 -34.09 54.55
CA GLY A 271 -11.39 -33.77 55.77
C GLY A 271 -11.90 -35.07 56.39
N ARG A 272 -11.11 -35.68 57.28
CA ARG A 272 -11.61 -36.70 58.21
C ARG A 272 -12.52 -35.98 59.20
N GLY A 273 -13.80 -36.30 59.18
CA GLY A 273 -14.74 -35.91 60.22
C GLY A 273 -14.67 -36.86 61.40
N GLU A 274 -14.72 -36.32 62.62
CA GLU A 274 -15.41 -36.83 63.81
C GLU A 274 -15.02 -35.97 65.05
N PRO A 275 -15.78 -35.98 66.17
CA PRO A 275 -17.22 -36.21 66.31
C PRO A 275 -17.92 -35.10 67.15
N GLY A 276 -19.18 -34.81 66.84
CA GLY A 276 -20.02 -33.88 67.59
C GLY A 276 -20.46 -34.47 68.94
N ARG A 277 -20.14 -33.75 70.02
CA ARG A 277 -20.60 -34.03 71.39
C ARG A 277 -22.10 -33.79 71.54
N THR A 278 -22.73 -34.71 72.24
CA THR A 278 -24.13 -34.71 72.70
C THR A 278 -24.32 -33.85 73.95
N SER A 279 -25.42 -33.08 74.01
CA SER A 279 -26.20 -32.66 75.19
C SER A 279 -27.20 -31.58 74.72
N GLY A 280 -28.48 -31.52 75.11
CA GLY A 280 -29.34 -32.35 75.94
C GLY A 280 -30.77 -31.83 75.79
N HIS A 281 -31.77 -32.70 76.00
CA HIS A 281 -33.17 -32.33 76.22
C HIS A 281 -33.42 -32.36 77.74
N TRP A 282 -34.08 -31.30 78.23
CA TRP A 282 -34.74 -31.16 79.55
C TRP A 282 -36.00 -32.04 79.60
N PRO A 283 -36.57 -32.41 80.78
CA PRO A 283 -36.69 -31.63 82.03
C PRO A 283 -35.98 -32.19 83.27
#